data_AF-A0A763UNT9-F1
#
_entry.id   AF-A0A763UNT9-F1
#
_cell.length_a   1.000
_cell.length_b   1.000
_cell.length_c   1.000
_cell.angle_alpha   90.00
_cell.angle_beta   90.00
_cell.angle_gamma   90.00
#
_symmetry.space_group_name_H-M   'P 1'
#
loop_
_entity.id
_entity.type
_entity.pdbx_description
1 polymer ?
#
loop_
_entity_poly.entity_id
_entity_poly.type
_entity_poly.pdbx_seq_one_letter_code
_entity_poly.pdbx_strand_id
1 'polypeptide(L)' 'MFSMNDFPDPGHCYQDDRGVRITVINVEDKRVVFMREGYPYLCMRPLHNFLAKFRKITEEKSNSAARPM' A
#
# COMPACT_ATOMS: atom_id res chain seq x y z
N MET A 1 15.19 -7.58 -13.38
CA MET A 1 13.96 -7.12 -14.06
C MET A 1 12.85 -7.13 -13.01
N PHE A 2 12.09 -6.04 -12.86
CA PHE A 2 10.87 -6.05 -12.04
C PHE A 2 9.80 -6.77 -12.85
N SER A 3 9.25 -7.85 -12.33
CA SER A 3 8.18 -8.59 -13.02
C SER A 3 6.88 -7.80 -12.88
N MET A 4 5.95 -7.90 -13.84
CA MET A 4 4.64 -7.22 -13.76
C MET A 4 3.86 -7.54 -12.47
N ASN A 5 4.18 -8.65 -11.80
CA ASN A 5 3.59 -9.08 -10.53
C ASN A 5 4.16 -8.35 -9.29
N ASP A 6 5.25 -7.59 -9.43
CA ASP A 6 5.89 -6.85 -8.33
C ASP A 6 5.32 -5.43 -8.17
N PHE A 7 4.45 -4.98 -9.08
CA PHE A 7 3.92 -3.64 -9.02
C PHE A 7 2.78 -3.55 -7.99
N PRO A 8 2.76 -2.51 -7.15
CA PRO A 8 1.69 -2.37 -6.17
C PRO A 8 0.37 -2.06 -6.85
N ASP A 9 -0.67 -2.76 -6.42
CA ASP A 9 -2.01 -2.56 -6.95
C ASP A 9 -2.60 -1.19 -6.52
N PRO A 10 -3.07 -0.36 -7.47
CA PRO A 10 -3.89 0.80 -7.15
C PRO A 10 -5.12 0.43 -6.33
N GLY A 11 -5.53 1.31 -5.42
CA GLY A 11 -6.64 1.10 -4.48
C GLY A 11 -6.29 0.24 -3.26
N HIS A 12 -5.15 -0.44 -3.24
CA HIS A 12 -4.73 -1.23 -2.08
C HIS A 12 -4.00 -0.39 -1.03
N CYS A 13 -4.15 -0.82 0.22
CA CYS A 13 -3.49 -0.20 1.37
C CYS A 13 -2.15 -0.88 1.66
N TYR A 14 -1.16 -0.05 1.99
CA TYR A 14 0.16 -0.48 2.41
C TYR A 14 0.53 0.24 3.70
N GLN A 15 1.55 -0.25 4.38
CA GLN A 15 2.14 0.39 5.54
C GLN A 15 3.58 0.78 5.22
N ASP A 16 3.98 2.00 5.59
CA ASP A 16 5.37 2.44 5.43
C ASP A 16 6.30 1.95 6.55
N ASP A 17 7.58 2.31 6.46
CA ASP A 17 8.62 1.93 7.43
C ASP A 17 8.40 2.50 8.84
N ARG A 18 7.47 3.44 9.00
CA ARG A 18 7.08 4.05 10.27
C ARG A 18 5.77 3.50 10.82
N GLY A 19 5.15 2.55 10.12
CA GLY A 19 3.85 2.01 10.51
C GLY A 19 2.66 2.85 10.04
N VAL A 20 2.85 3.86 9.21
CA VAL A 20 1.75 4.72 8.73
C VAL A 20 1.07 4.07 7.54
N ARG A 21 -0.27 4.01 7.57
CA ARG A 21 -1.07 3.49 6.46
C ARG A 21 -1.05 4.48 5.29
N ILE A 22 -0.92 3.92 4.10
CA ILE A 22 -0.99 4.64 2.84
C ILE A 22 -1.92 3.92 1.88
N THR A 23 -2.52 4.67 0.97
CA THR A 23 -3.37 4.13 -0.10
C THR A 23 -2.71 4.42 -1.44
N VAL A 24 -2.40 3.39 -2.20
CA VAL A 24 -1.85 3.55 -3.56
C VAL A 24 -2.97 4.08 -4.45
N ILE A 25 -2.71 5.21 -5.11
CA ILE A 25 -3.66 5.87 -6.02
C ILE A 25 -3.36 5.45 -7.45
N ASN A 26 -2.09 5.44 -7.83
CA ASN A 26 -1.68 5.08 -9.18
C ASN A 26 -0.23 4.56 -9.20
N VAL A 27 0.12 3.86 -10.29
CA VAL A 27 1.50 3.49 -10.61
C VAL A 27 1.80 3.99 -12.02
N GLU A 28 2.75 4.90 -12.13
CA GLU A 28 3.13 5.56 -13.38
C GLU A 28 4.59 5.24 -13.70
N ASP A 29 4.84 4.59 -14.83
CA ASP A 29 6.15 4.08 -15.28
C ASP A 29 6.88 3.22 -14.22
N LYS A 30 7.61 3.90 -13.32
CA LYS A 30 8.41 3.33 -12.22
C LYS A 30 8.25 4.15 -10.95
N ARG A 31 7.12 4.82 -10.78
CA ARG A 31 6.78 5.64 -9.62
C ARG A 31 5.42 5.21 -9.08
N VAL A 32 5.31 5.20 -7.76
CA VAL A 32 4.07 4.90 -7.05
C VAL A 32 3.54 6.22 -6.50
N VAL A 33 2.31 6.54 -6.87
CA VAL A 33 1.56 7.69 -6.37
C VAL A 33 0.62 7.19 -5.27
N PHE A 34 0.69 7.78 -4.08
CA PHE A 34 -0.11 7.34 -2.95
C PHE A 34 -0.50 8.49 -2.02
N MET A 35 -1.57 8.30 -1.28
CA MET A 35 -1.96 9.16 -0.15
C MET A 35 -1.45 8.57 1.15
N ARG A 36 -0.88 9.39 2.02
CA ARG A 36 -0.46 9.00 3.37
C ARG A 36 -1.46 9.53 4.39
N GLU A 37 -1.84 8.71 5.37
CA GLU A 37 -2.70 9.17 6.46
C GLU A 37 -2.07 10.35 7.23
N GLY A 38 -2.88 11.37 7.51
CA GLY A 38 -2.43 12.59 8.19
C GLY A 38 -1.62 13.57 7.30
N TYR A 39 -1.48 13.31 6.00
CA TYR A 39 -0.83 14.22 5.07
C TYR A 39 -1.78 14.58 3.90
N PRO A 40 -2.05 15.88 3.66
CA PRO A 40 -3.11 16.30 2.75
C PRO A 40 -2.73 16.24 1.26
N TYR A 41 -1.47 15.96 0.93
CA TYR A 41 -0.98 15.97 -0.46
C TYR A 41 -0.59 14.58 -0.95
N LEU A 42 -0.70 14.38 -2.27
CA LEU A 42 -0.23 13.18 -2.93
C LEU A 42 1.29 13.04 -2.78
N CYS A 43 1.72 11.84 -2.45
CA CYS A 43 3.11 11.45 -2.35
C CYS A 43 3.52 10.62 -3.56
N MET A 44 4.75 10.81 -4.03
CA MET A 44 5.34 10.03 -5.12
C MET A 44 6.66 9.43 -4.67
N ARG A 45 6.85 8.11 -4.86
CA ARG A 45 8.16 7.45 -4.65
C ARG A 45 8.54 6.56 -5.83
N PRO A 46 9.84 6.42 -6.12
CA PRO A 46 10.31 5.40 -7.06
C PRO A 46 9.87 4.00 -6.63
N LEU A 47 9.51 3.15 -7.59
CA LEU A 47 9.01 1.80 -7.37
C LEU A 47 9.97 0.96 -6.51
N HIS A 48 11.26 0.93 -6.85
CA HIS A 48 12.27 0.18 -6.07
C HIS A 48 12.29 0.60 -4.59
N ASN A 49 12.06 1.88 -4.34
CA ASN A 49 12.07 2.45 -3.01
C ASN A 49 10.77 2.18 -2.27
N PHE A 50 9.65 2.10 -3.00
CA PHE A 50 8.37 1.66 -2.48
C PHE A 50 8.43 0.18 -2.07
N LEU A 51 8.89 -0.70 -2.95
CA LEU A 51 8.99 -2.14 -2.68
C LEU A 51 9.93 -2.47 -1.52
N ALA A 52 10.98 -1.68 -1.33
CA ALA A 52 11.91 -1.87 -0.21
C ALA A 52 11.36 -1.42 1.16
N LYS A 53 10.43 -0.47 1.17
CA LYS A 53 10.03 0.26 2.40
C LYS A 53 8.59 0.04 2.82
N PHE A 54 7.73 -0.42 1.91
CA PHE A 54 6.29 -0.54 2.15
C PHE A 54 5.88 -2.00 2.14
N ARG A 55 4.91 -2.34 2.98
CA ARG A 55 4.36 -3.69 3.10
C ARG A 55 2.88 -3.66 2.80
N LYS A 56 2.40 -4.59 1.96
CA LYS A 56 0.97 -4.71 1.62
C LYS A 56 0.20 -5.10 2.89
N ILE A 57 -0.88 -4.39 3.17
CA ILE A 57 -1.80 -4.77 4.25
C ILE A 57 -2.85 -5.66 3.58
N THR A 58 -2.74 -6.97 3.77
CA THR A 58 -3.88 -7.86 3.56
C THR A 58 -4.85 -7.63 4.70
N GLU A 59 -6.02 -7.05 4.41
CA GLU A 59 -7.16 -7.10 5.32
C GLU A 59 -7.61 -8.57 5.42
N GLU A 60 -6.84 -9.39 6.12
CA GLU A 60 -7.36 -10.63 6.67
C GLU A 60 -8.40 -10.21 7.69
N LYS A 61 -9.66 -10.30 7.27
CA LYS A 61 -10.83 -10.11 8.12
C LYS A 61 -10.57 -10.81 9.45
N SER A 62 -10.35 -10.04 10.51
CA SER A 62 -10.65 -10.46 11.88
C SER A 62 -12.18 -10.59 12.00
N ASN A 63 -12.77 -11.57 11.31
CA ASN A 63 -14.13 -12.02 11.57
C ASN A 63 -14.08 -13.08 12.67
N SER A 64 -13.64 -12.68 13.85
CA SER A 64 -13.79 -13.45 15.08
C SER A 64 -14.89 -12.82 15.93
N ALA A 65 -16.11 -12.72 15.39
CA ALA A 65 -17.29 -12.31 16.14
C ALA A 65 -18.60 -12.69 15.42
N ALA A 66 -18.87 -13.98 15.27
CA ALA A 66 -20.23 -14.48 15.19
C ALA A 66 -20.25 -15.91 15.75
N ARG A 67 -20.28 -16.01 17.09
CA ARG A 67 -20.71 -17.24 17.75
C ARG A 67 -22.22 -17.39 17.48
N PRO A 68 -22.69 -18.49 16.89
CA PRO A 68 -24.12 -18.79 16.91
C PRO A 68 -24.51 -19.14 18.34
N MET A 69 -25.52 -18.45 18.87
CA MET A 69 -26.38 -18.97 19.95
C MET A 69 -27.60 -19.62 19.30
#